data_AF-A0A6L8F0D9-F1
#
_entry.id   AF-A0A6L8F0D9-F1
#
_cell.length_a   1.000
_cell.length_b   1.000
_cell.length_c   1.000
_cell.angle_alpha   90.00
_cell.angle_beta   90.00
_cell.angle_gamma   90.00
#
_symmetry.space_group_name_H-M   'P 1'
#
loop_
_entity.id
_entity.type
_entity.pdbx_description
1 polymer ?
#
loop_
_entity_poly.entity_id
_entity_poly.type
_entity_poly.pdbx_seq_one_letter_code
_entity_poly.pdbx_strand_id
1 'polypeptide(L)' 'MIEYKGYIGAIDFDPEIDLFHGTVINTNDVITFYGASVSELREEMQKSIEGYIEFCREQDKISDKPFSDGFDVTVVS' A
#
# COMPACT_ATOMS: atom_id res chain seq x y z
N MET A 1 11.72 3.69 -4.97
CA MET A 1 10.68 3.55 -3.93
C MET A 1 9.63 4.62 -4.16
N ILE A 2 8.35 4.27 -4.03
CA ILE A 2 7.22 5.19 -4.11
C ILE A 2 6.44 5.17 -2.80
N GLU A 3 5.82 6.29 -2.44
CA GLU A 3 5.03 6.41 -1.22
C GLU A 3 3.62 6.88 -1.56
N TYR A 4 2.62 6.30 -0.90
CA TYR A 4 1.23 6.74 -0.99
C TYR A 4 0.54 6.58 0.36
N LYS A 5 -0.01 7.65 0.94
CA LYS A 5 -0.70 7.64 2.26
C LYS A 5 0.12 6.98 3.39
N GLY A 6 1.45 7.11 3.37
CA GLY A 6 2.37 6.49 4.33
C GLY A 6 2.72 5.02 4.04
N TYR A 7 2.15 4.42 3.01
CA TYR A 7 2.54 3.09 2.52
C TYR A 7 3.75 3.21 1.61
N ILE A 8 4.73 2.33 1.80
CA ILE A 8 5.99 2.33 1.05
C ILE A 8 6.00 1.19 0.04
N GLY A 9 6.03 1.53 -1.23
CA GLY A 9 6.20 0.62 -2.36
C GLY A 9 7.66 0.52 -2.80
N ALA A 10 8.26 -0.66 -2.62
CA ALA A 10 9.50 -1.05 -3.29
C ALA A 10 9.19 -1.45 -4.73
N ILE A 11 10.02 -1.03 -5.69
CA ILE A 11 9.83 -1.33 -7.11
C ILE A 11 11.08 -2.04 -7.60
N ASP A 12 10.88 -3.16 -8.28
CA ASP A 12 11.90 -3.93 -8.99
C ASP A 12 11.48 -4.12 -10.46
N PHE A 13 12.42 -4.38 -11.35
CA PHE A 13 12.11 -4.62 -12.76
C PHE A 13 12.10 -6.11 -13.03
N ASP A 14 10.97 -6.62 -13.51
CA ASP A 14 10.77 -8.03 -13.78
C ASP A 14 11.02 -8.32 -15.27
N PRO A 15 12.19 -8.90 -15.62
CA PRO A 15 12.58 -9.09 -17.02
C PRO A 15 11.78 -10.20 -17.72
N GLU A 16 11.08 -11.06 -16.97
CA GLU A 16 10.27 -12.14 -17.52
C GLU A 16 8.98 -11.63 -18.18
N ILE A 17 8.44 -10.53 -17.68
CA ILE A 17 7.18 -9.93 -18.15
C ILE A 17 7.36 -8.50 -18.69
N ASP A 18 8.60 -7.98 -18.70
CA ASP A 18 8.96 -6.62 -19.16
C ASP A 18 8.16 -5.52 -18.44
N LEU A 19 7.89 -5.71 -17.14
CA LEU A 19 7.13 -4.77 -16.32
C LEU A 19 7.87 -4.49 -15.01
N PHE A 20 7.55 -3.36 -14.40
CA PHE A 20 7.98 -3.08 -13.05
C PHE A 20 7.04 -3.77 -12.06
N HIS A 21 7.62 -4.55 -11.16
CA HIS A 21 6.94 -5.17 -10.03
C HIS A 21 7.09 -4.28 -8.79
N GLY A 22 5.96 -3.87 -8.24
CA GLY A 22 5.85 -3.11 -7.00
C GLY A 22 5.38 -3.97 -5.84
N THR A 23 6.02 -3.85 -4.68
CA THR A 23 5.62 -4.52 -3.43
C THR A 23 5.55 -3.51 -2.30
N VAL A 24 4.44 -3.49 -1.57
CA VAL A 24 4.31 -2.69 -0.36
C VAL A 24 4.97 -3.42 0.81
N ILE A 25 5.95 -2.78 1.44
CA ILE A 25 6.81 -3.41 2.46
C ILE A 25 6.46 -2.99 3.91
N ASN A 26 5.50 -2.08 4.08
CA ASN A 26 5.12 -1.54 5.38
C ASN A 26 3.67 -1.89 5.75
N THR A 27 3.27 -3.13 5.43
CA THR A 27 1.94 -3.69 5.71
C THR A 27 2.07 -5.11 6.25
N ASN A 28 1.10 -5.54 7.06
CA ASN A 28 1.02 -6.95 7.49
C ASN A 28 0.71 -7.89 6.32
N ASP A 29 -0.08 -7.39 5.37
CA ASP A 29 -0.47 -8.12 4.17
C ASP A 29 0.50 -7.83 3.02
N VAL A 30 0.65 -8.82 2.14
CA VAL A 30 1.45 -8.70 0.93
C VAL A 30 0.59 -8.01 -0.14
N ILE A 31 0.87 -6.73 -0.37
CA ILE A 31 0.23 -5.94 -1.44
C ILE A 31 1.26 -5.78 -2.56
N THR A 32 0.95 -6.33 -3.73
CA THR A 32 1.80 -6.24 -4.94
C THR A 32 1.03 -5.60 -6.08
N PHE A 33 1.72 -4.84 -6.92
CA PHE A 33 1.16 -4.16 -8.08
C PHE A 33 2.17 -4.19 -9.23
N TYR A 34 1.72 -4.02 -10.47
CA TYR A 34 2.58 -3.98 -11.65
C TYR A 34 2.30 -2.73 -12.46
N GLY A 35 3.28 -2.27 -13.23
CA GLY A 35 3.07 -1.18 -14.18
C GLY A 35 4.21 -1.07 -15.18
N ALA A 36 3.93 -0.56 -16.39
CA ALA A 36 4.96 -0.33 -17.40
C ALA A 36 5.60 1.07 -17.26
N SER A 37 4.97 1.95 -16.48
CA SER A 37 5.44 3.32 -16.23
C SER A 37 5.23 3.75 -14.78
N VAL A 38 5.97 4.78 -14.35
CA VAL A 38 5.82 5.37 -13.02
C VAL A 38 4.39 5.83 -12.75
N SER A 39 3.69 6.37 -13.75
CA SER A 39 2.28 6.77 -13.62
C SER A 39 1.38 5.59 -13.32
N GLU A 40 1.49 4.51 -14.10
CA GLU A 40 0.73 3.27 -13.89
C GLU A 40 1.03 2.65 -12.54
N LEU A 41 2.30 2.56 -12.14
CA LEU A 41 2.69 2.04 -10.82
C LEU A 41 2.02 2.81 -9.69
N ARG A 42 1.88 4.14 -9.81
CA ARG A 42 1.21 4.96 -8.79
C ARG A 42 -0.29 4.74 -8.78
N GLU A 43 -0.92 4.64 -9.94
CA GLU A 43 -2.36 4.36 -10.05
C GLU A 43 -2.70 2.96 -9.51
N GLU A 44 -1.93 1.94 -9.89
CA GLU A 44 -2.13 0.57 -9.46
C GLU A 44 -1.81 0.38 -7.97
N MET A 45 -0.77 1.05 -7.46
CA MET A 45 -0.49 1.11 -6.03
C MET A 45 -1.65 1.75 -5.26
N GLN A 46 -2.17 2.89 -5.75
CA GLN A 46 -3.30 3.57 -5.13
C GLN A 46 -4.52 2.65 -5.07
N LYS A 47 -4.92 2.04 -6.18
CA LYS A 47 -6.07 1.12 -6.22
C LYS A 47 -5.89 -0.06 -5.29
N SER A 48 -4.69 -0.65 -5.26
CA SER A 48 -4.38 -1.80 -4.40
C SER A 48 -4.48 -1.44 -2.92
N ILE A 49 -3.97 -0.27 -2.53
CA ILE A 49 -4.04 0.23 -1.14
C ILE A 49 -5.47 0.60 -0.77
N GLU A 50 -6.21 1.28 -1.63
CA GLU A 50 -7.59 1.67 -1.33
C GLU A 50 -8.51 0.45 -1.20
N GLY A 51 -8.34 -0.55 -2.08
CA GLY A 51 -9.02 -1.83 -1.95
C GLY A 51 -8.64 -2.59 -0.67
N TYR A 52 -7.37 -2.53 -0.26
CA TYR A 52 -6.92 -3.12 1.01
C TYR A 52 -7.59 -2.44 2.22
N ILE A 53 -7.64 -1.11 2.24
CA ILE A 53 -8.27 -0.35 3.32
C ILE A 53 -9.77 -0.65 3.38
N GLU A 54 -10.45 -0.73 2.23
CA GLU A 54 -11.87 -1.06 2.14
C GLU A 54 -12.13 -2.49 2.64
N PHE A 55 -11.33 -3.46 2.19
CA PHE A 55 -11.41 -4.85 2.64
C PHE A 55 -11.21 -4.99 4.16
N CYS A 56 -10.23 -4.29 4.74
CA CYS A 56 -10.06 -4.24 6.20
C CYS A 56 -11.29 -3.68 6.89
N ARG A 57 -11.89 -2.61 6.34
CA ARG A 57 -13.08 -1.97 6.90
C ARG A 57 -14.30 -2.89 6.90
N GLU A 58 -14.49 -3.66 5.82
CA GLU A 58 -15.62 -4.60 5.69
C GLU A 58 -15.50 -5.80 6.63
N GLN A 59 -14.28 -6.22 6.96
CA GLN A 59 -14.03 -7.40 7.79
C GLN A 59 -14.07 -7.13 9.31
N ASP A 60 -14.37 -5.90 9.75
CA ASP A 60 -14.23 -5.42 11.14
C ASP A 60 -12.85 -5.75 11.76
N LYS A 61 -11.88 -6.05 10.90
CA LYS A 61 -10.48 -6.21 11.28
C LYS A 61 -9.95 -4.80 11.39
N ILE A 62 -9.70 -4.36 12.62
CA ILE A 62 -8.98 -3.13 12.95
C ILE A 62 -7.84 -3.01 11.94
N SER A 63 -7.99 -2.07 11.00
CA SER A 63 -7.05 -1.88 9.90
C SER A 63 -5.66 -1.82 10.51
N ASP A 64 -4.82 -2.81 10.17
CA ASP A 64 -3.41 -2.84 10.56
C ASP A 64 -2.76 -1.69 9.80
N LYS A 65 -2.90 -0.50 10.39
CA LYS A 65 -2.37 0.77 9.90
C LYS A 65 -0.90 0.51 9.55
N PRO A 66 -0.39 1.03 8.41
CA PRO A 66 1.05 1.03 8.17
C PRO A 66 1.67 1.71 9.38
N PHE A 67 2.55 0.99 10.09
CA PHE A 67 3.09 1.28 11.42
C PHE A 67 3.07 2.78 11.72
N SER A 68 1.93 3.25 12.22
CA SER A 68 1.71 4.68 12.40
C SER A 68 2.24 4.95 13.80
N ASP A 69 3.49 5.39 13.87
CA ASP A 69 3.97 6.16 15.01
C ASP A 69 3.13 7.44 15.06
N GLY A 70 1.98 7.32 15.70
CA GLY A 70 0.89 8.28 15.63
C GLY A 70 -0.07 7.98 16.76
N PHE A 71 0.40 8.28 17.97
CA PHE A 71 -0.40 8.40 19.18
C PHE A 71 -1.71 9.15 18.89
N ASP A 72 -2.82 8.42 18.76
CA ASP A 72 -4.15 9.01 18.88
C ASP A 72 -4.51 9.04 20.36
N VAL A 73 -4.07 10.11 21.04
CA VAL A 73 -4.59 10.44 22.37
C VAL A 73 -6.01 10.97 22.19
N THR A 74 -7.01 10.14 22.51
CA THR A 74 -8.39 10.63 22.64
C THR A 74 -8.42 11.68 23.75
N VAL A 75 -8.62 12.94 23.38
CA VAL A 75 -9.09 13.97 24.32
C VAL A 75 -10.59 13.78 24.45
N VAL A 76 -11.04 13.08 25.48
CA VAL A 76 -12.41 13.22 25.97
C VAL A 76 -12.52 14.63 26.58
N SER A 77 -13.42 15.45 26.04
CA SER A 77 -13.84 16.72 26.66
C SER A 77 -15.26 16.59 27.19
#